data_AF-A0A934S6Z1-F1
#
_entry.id   AF-A0A934S6Z1-F1
#
_cell.length_a   1.000
_cell.length_b   1.000
_cell.length_c   1.000
_cell.angle_alpha   90.00
_cell.angle_beta   90.00
_cell.angle_gamma   90.00
#
_symmetry.space_group_name_H-M   'P 1'
#
loop_
_entity.id
_entity.type
_entity.pdbx_description
1 polymer ?
#
loop_
_entity_poly.entity_id
_entity_poly.type
_entity_poly.pdbx_seq_one_letter_code
_entity_poly.pdbx_strand_id
1 'polypeptide(L)'
;MEDLRSDSSLKSSPSSSAPNCRSLPYRGSYVWAMLWVSIHYAGIIASITCLIIYLIEPGMLVAKTLAVCLGFTAVTWAIAFFKRRAAFCPLCRGTPLINTGALVHDRAVRIWPFNQGVTAGLSILANQKFCCMYCGTSYDLLKSRPARKEMSEMDNL
;
A
#
# COMPACT_ATOMS: atom_id res chain seq x y z
N MET A 1 -14.25 -24.83 -32.67
CA MET A 1 -14.56 -25.47 -31.36
C MET A 1 -13.74 -24.80 -30.28
N GLU A 2 -13.88 -23.49 -30.05
CA GLU A 2 -15.13 -22.78 -29.70
C GLU A 2 -15.82 -23.43 -28.53
N ASP A 3 -15.58 -22.88 -27.34
CA ASP A 3 -16.64 -22.71 -26.36
C ASP A 3 -16.62 -21.26 -25.89
N LEU A 4 -17.47 -20.50 -26.56
CA LEU A 4 -17.89 -19.15 -26.25
C LEU A 4 -18.62 -19.15 -24.90
N ARG A 5 -17.90 -18.97 -23.79
CA ARG A 5 -18.54 -18.58 -22.53
C ARG A 5 -18.81 -17.09 -22.54
N SER A 6 -19.88 -16.75 -23.24
CA SER A 6 -20.53 -15.45 -23.25
C SER A 6 -21.22 -15.21 -21.90
N ASP A 7 -20.45 -14.89 -20.86
CA ASP A 7 -21.00 -14.35 -19.62
C ASP A 7 -21.24 -12.86 -19.82
N SER A 8 -22.44 -12.55 -20.31
CA SER A 8 -23.10 -11.26 -20.21
C SER A 8 -23.29 -10.90 -18.72
N SER A 9 -22.21 -10.45 -18.09
CA SER A 9 -22.22 -9.90 -16.75
C SER A 9 -22.92 -8.55 -16.81
N LEU A 10 -24.14 -8.53 -16.27
CA LEU A 10 -24.96 -7.36 -16.02
C LEU A 10 -24.09 -6.18 -15.57
N LYS A 11 -24.01 -5.17 -16.44
CA LYS A 11 -23.42 -3.86 -16.17
C LYS A 11 -24.34 -3.17 -15.15
N SER A 12 -24.23 -3.53 -13.88
CA SER A 12 -24.89 -2.82 -12.79
C SER A 12 -24.42 -1.37 -12.85
N SER A 13 -25.31 -0.46 -13.22
CA SER A 13 -25.05 0.98 -13.18
C SER A 13 -24.45 1.34 -11.82
N PRO A 14 -23.29 2.02 -11.77
CA PRO A 14 -22.71 2.42 -10.50
C PRO A 14 -23.66 3.40 -9.82
N SER A 15 -24.41 2.91 -8.83
CA SER A 15 -24.99 3.75 -7.80
C SER A 15 -23.88 4.65 -7.27
N SER A 16 -24.02 5.95 -7.49
CA SER A 16 -23.05 7.01 -7.19
C SER A 16 -22.86 7.26 -5.68
N SER A 17 -23.35 6.38 -4.82
CA SER A 17 -22.98 6.38 -3.41
C SER A 17 -21.52 5.92 -3.31
N ALA A 18 -20.60 6.89 -3.20
CA ALA A 18 -19.19 6.62 -2.95
C ALA A 18 -19.06 5.56 -1.84
N PRO A 19 -18.31 4.46 -2.07
CA PRO A 19 -18.24 3.38 -1.11
C PRO A 19 -17.81 3.94 0.25
N ASN A 20 -18.67 3.75 1.25
CA ASN A 20 -18.45 4.25 2.61
C ASN A 20 -17.13 3.71 3.16
N CYS A 21 -16.08 4.53 3.12
CA CYS A 21 -14.78 4.15 3.62
C CYS A 21 -14.84 4.01 5.15
N ARG A 22 -14.31 2.90 5.67
CA ARG A 22 -14.29 2.61 7.10
C ARG A 22 -13.09 3.32 7.75
N SER A 23 -13.26 3.76 8.99
CA SER A 23 -12.13 4.25 9.79
C SER A 23 -11.21 3.09 10.14
N LEU A 24 -9.91 3.28 10.01
CA LEU A 24 -8.93 2.27 10.40
C LEU A 24 -8.60 2.39 11.91
N PRO A 25 -8.73 1.32 12.72
CA PRO A 25 -8.37 1.38 14.12
C PRO A 25 -6.87 1.68 14.27
N TYR A 26 -5.99 0.82 13.77
CA TYR A 26 -4.54 0.92 14.04
C TYR A 26 -3.78 1.68 12.94
N ARG A 27 -3.95 3.00 12.87
CA ARG A 27 -3.35 3.85 11.81
C ARG A 27 -1.82 3.88 11.84
N GLY A 28 -1.23 3.80 13.04
CA GLY A 28 0.22 3.92 13.22
C GLY A 28 1.01 2.95 12.37
N SER A 29 0.60 1.68 12.27
CA SER A 29 1.30 0.68 11.45
C SER A 29 1.34 1.05 9.97
N TYR A 30 0.26 1.65 9.45
CA TYR A 30 0.20 2.10 8.05
C TYR A 30 1.06 3.34 7.83
N VAL A 31 1.03 4.30 8.75
CA VAL A 31 1.88 5.52 8.68
C VAL A 31 3.35 5.14 8.68
N TRP A 32 3.78 4.29 9.62
CA TRP A 32 5.17 3.82 9.66
C TRP A 32 5.54 3.01 8.42
N ALA A 33 4.65 2.15 7.92
CA ALA A 33 4.90 1.42 6.69
C ALA A 33 5.10 2.37 5.49
N MET A 34 4.25 3.39 5.35
CA MET A 34 4.36 4.36 4.25
C MET A 34 5.59 5.25 4.38
N LEU A 35 5.96 5.67 5.60
CA LEU A 35 7.18 6.44 5.83
C LEU A 35 8.42 5.68 5.32
N TRP A 36 8.58 4.42 5.73
CA TRP A 36 9.72 3.60 5.30
C TRP A 36 9.69 3.26 3.81
N VAL A 37 8.50 3.07 3.21
CA VAL A 37 8.36 2.90 1.77
C VAL A 37 8.79 4.16 1.02
N SER A 38 8.41 5.35 1.49
CA SER A 38 8.84 6.62 0.88
C SER A 38 10.35 6.83 0.95
N ILE A 39 10.96 6.55 2.12
CA ILE A 39 12.42 6.60 2.29
C ILE A 39 13.11 5.61 1.34
N HIS A 40 12.58 4.40 1.22
CA HIS A 40 13.12 3.39 0.31
C HIS A 40 13.04 3.82 -1.17
N TYR A 41 11.92 4.40 -1.60
CA TYR A 41 11.81 4.94 -2.97
C TYR A 41 12.76 6.10 -3.23
N ALA A 42 12.99 6.98 -2.25
CA ALA A 42 14.03 8.01 -2.36
C ALA A 42 15.43 7.39 -2.53
N GLY A 43 15.73 6.31 -1.80
CA GLY A 43 16.97 5.53 -1.96
C GLY A 43 17.13 4.90 -3.34
N ILE A 44 16.05 4.34 -3.91
CA ILE A 44 16.04 3.80 -5.28
C ILE A 44 16.35 4.92 -6.30
N ILE A 45 15.68 6.07 -6.20
CA ILE A 45 15.91 7.20 -7.09
C ILE A 45 17.37 7.66 -7.00
N ALA A 46 17.91 7.82 -5.78
CA ALA A 46 19.31 8.20 -5.58
C ALA A 46 20.28 7.17 -6.18
N SER A 47 20.00 5.87 -6.03
CA SER A 47 20.81 4.79 -6.59
C SER A 47 20.80 4.80 -8.12
N ILE A 48 19.64 4.99 -8.74
CA ILE A 48 19.51 5.10 -10.19
C ILE A 48 20.28 6.33 -10.70
N THR A 49 20.14 7.48 -10.03
CA THR A 49 20.90 8.69 -10.39
C THR A 49 22.41 8.46 -10.31
N CYS A 50 22.90 7.87 -9.21
CA CYS A 50 24.32 7.55 -9.08
C CYS A 50 24.80 6.55 -10.13
N LEU A 51 23.97 5.58 -10.50
CA LEU A 51 24.29 4.62 -11.56
C LEU A 51 24.42 5.32 -12.91
N ILE A 52 23.49 6.22 -13.26
CA ILE A 52 23.57 7.00 -14.50
C ILE A 52 24.85 7.84 -14.53
N ILE A 53 25.18 8.54 -13.45
CA ILE A 53 26.41 9.33 -13.35
C ILE A 53 27.64 8.42 -13.51
N TYR A 54 27.66 7.25 -12.87
CA TYR A 54 28.76 6.30 -12.98
C TYR A 54 28.96 5.78 -14.42
N LEU A 55 27.87 5.57 -15.16
CA LEU A 55 27.93 5.13 -16.56
C LEU A 55 28.44 6.21 -17.52
N ILE A 56 28.23 7.49 -17.18
CA ILE A 56 28.70 8.63 -17.98
C ILE A 56 30.16 8.97 -17.63
N GLU A 57 30.49 9.03 -16.33
CA GLU A 57 31.80 9.41 -15.82
C GLU A 57 32.24 8.44 -14.71
N PRO A 58 32.91 7.33 -15.07
CA PRO A 58 33.34 6.34 -14.09
C PRO A 58 34.46 6.91 -13.22
N GLY A 59 34.15 7.17 -11.94
CA GLY A 59 35.11 7.64 -10.94
C GLY A 59 35.03 6.83 -9.65
N MET A 60 36.15 6.72 -8.91
CA MET A 60 36.19 5.98 -7.64
C MET A 60 35.24 6.59 -6.59
N LEU A 61 35.08 7.91 -6.58
CA LEU A 61 34.12 8.57 -5.68
C LEU A 61 32.68 8.18 -6.03
N VAL A 62 32.31 8.24 -7.30
CA VAL A 62 30.97 7.87 -7.78
C VAL A 62 30.66 6.40 -7.50
N ALA A 63 31.64 5.51 -7.71
CA ALA A 63 31.52 4.09 -7.39
C ALA A 63 31.25 3.84 -5.90
N LYS A 64 31.98 4.52 -5.01
CA LYS A 64 31.77 4.44 -3.56
C LYS A 64 30.39 4.97 -3.16
N THR A 65 29.99 6.12 -3.70
CA THR A 65 28.66 6.69 -3.46
C THR A 65 27.55 5.75 -3.94
N LEU A 66 27.69 5.18 -5.13
CA LEU A 66 26.77 4.18 -5.66
C LEU A 66 26.66 2.95 -4.74
N ALA A 67 27.79 2.42 -4.26
CA ALA A 67 27.80 1.31 -3.32
C ALA A 67 27.06 1.64 -2.01
N VAL A 68 27.26 2.85 -1.48
CA VAL A 68 26.53 3.33 -0.29
C VAL A 68 25.03 3.45 -0.55
N CYS A 69 24.63 4.02 -1.69
CA CYS A 69 23.21 4.13 -2.07
C CYS A 69 22.54 2.77 -2.24
N LEU A 70 23.22 1.79 -2.83
CA LEU A 70 22.72 0.41 -2.96
C LEU A 70 22.57 -0.25 -1.58
N GLY A 71 23.57 -0.12 -0.71
CA GLY A 71 23.51 -0.62 0.67
C GLY A 71 22.36 0.00 1.46
N PHE A 72 22.19 1.32 1.38
CA PHE A 72 21.06 2.04 1.99
C PHE A 72 19.72 1.56 1.44
N THR A 73 19.62 1.35 0.12
CA THR A 73 18.41 0.86 -0.53
C THR A 73 18.03 -0.54 -0.05
N ALA A 74 19.01 -1.44 0.11
CA ALA A 74 18.78 -2.80 0.63
C ALA A 74 18.30 -2.79 2.10
N VAL A 75 18.92 -1.97 2.95
CA VAL A 75 18.52 -1.85 4.36
C VAL A 75 17.11 -1.26 4.49
N THR A 76 16.83 -0.17 3.79
CA THR A 76 15.51 0.47 3.82
C THR A 76 14.43 -0.43 3.22
N TRP A 77 14.74 -1.22 2.19
CA TRP A 77 13.84 -2.25 1.65
C TRP A 77 13.43 -3.26 2.71
N ALA A 78 14.40 -3.81 3.45
CA ALA A 78 14.15 -4.80 4.50
C ALA A 78 13.26 -4.21 5.60
N ILE A 79 13.55 -3.00 6.08
CA ILE A 79 12.74 -2.33 7.10
C ILE A 79 11.32 -2.07 6.57
N ALA A 80 11.19 -1.53 5.35
CA ALA A 80 9.90 -1.27 4.71
C ALA A 80 9.09 -2.56 4.51
N PHE A 81 9.74 -3.68 4.20
CA PHE A 81 9.10 -4.99 4.10
C PHE A 81 8.47 -5.41 5.43
N PHE A 82 9.22 -5.40 6.53
CA PHE A 82 8.68 -5.79 7.84
C PHE A 82 7.58 -4.84 8.33
N LYS A 83 7.72 -3.52 8.12
CA LYS A 83 6.70 -2.55 8.50
C LYS A 83 5.41 -2.72 7.70
N ARG A 84 5.50 -2.99 6.39
CA ARG A 84 4.32 -3.34 5.57
C ARG A 84 3.68 -4.66 6.00
N ARG A 85 4.48 -5.65 6.45
CA ARG A 85 3.96 -6.93 6.95
C ARG A 85 3.22 -6.78 8.29
N ALA A 86 3.61 -5.80 9.10
CA ALA A 86 2.93 -5.47 10.36
C ALA A 86 1.62 -4.68 10.18
N ALA A 87 1.35 -4.17 8.98
CA ALA A 87 0.11 -3.48 8.66
C ALA A 87 -0.96 -4.49 8.24
N PHE A 88 -1.85 -4.84 9.17
CA PHE A 88 -2.93 -5.81 8.95
C PHE A 88 -4.27 -5.14 8.67
N CYS A 89 -5.10 -5.79 7.85
CA CYS A 89 -6.50 -5.45 7.71
C CYS A 89 -7.25 -5.82 9.01
N PRO A 90 -8.03 -4.92 9.60
CA PRO A 90 -8.76 -5.22 10.84
C PRO A 90 -9.89 -6.23 10.63
N LEU A 91 -10.36 -6.43 9.39
CA LEU A 91 -11.46 -7.35 9.08
C LEU A 91 -10.95 -8.77 8.78
N CYS A 92 -10.10 -8.93 7.77
CA CYS A 92 -9.63 -10.25 7.32
C CYS A 92 -8.25 -10.65 7.84
N ARG A 93 -7.58 -9.79 8.61
CA ARG A 93 -6.20 -9.99 9.12
C ARG A 93 -5.11 -10.19 8.05
N GLY A 94 -5.43 -10.08 6.76
CA GLY A 94 -4.43 -10.08 5.69
C GLY A 94 -3.58 -8.81 5.68
N THR A 95 -2.46 -8.83 4.95
CA THR A 95 -1.51 -7.69 4.83
C THR A 95 -1.78 -6.90 3.54
N PRO A 96 -2.63 -5.86 3.52
CA PRO A 96 -3.02 -5.16 2.29
C PRO A 96 -1.88 -4.44 1.55
N LEU A 97 -0.69 -4.34 2.14
CA LEU A 97 0.48 -3.68 1.53
C LEU A 97 1.50 -4.67 0.96
N ILE A 98 1.30 -5.98 1.18
CA ILE A 98 2.16 -7.05 0.66
C ILE A 98 1.29 -8.10 0.00
N ASN A 99 1.57 -8.37 -1.28
CA ASN A 99 0.92 -9.46 -1.98
C ASN A 99 1.50 -10.80 -1.48
N THR A 100 0.69 -11.60 -0.79
CA THR A 100 1.07 -12.92 -0.28
C THR A 100 0.73 -14.04 -1.26
N GLY A 101 0.17 -13.74 -2.43
CA GLY A 101 -0.31 -14.72 -3.40
C GLY A 101 -1.71 -15.28 -3.09
N ALA A 102 -2.36 -14.82 -2.01
CA ALA A 102 -3.75 -15.18 -1.75
C ALA A 102 -4.70 -14.58 -2.80
N LEU A 103 -5.86 -15.21 -2.99
CA LEU A 103 -6.85 -14.78 -3.98
C LEU A 103 -7.22 -13.30 -3.75
N VAL A 104 -7.07 -12.52 -4.81
CA VAL A 104 -7.34 -11.09 -4.80
C VAL A 104 -8.83 -10.85 -5.04
N HIS A 105 -9.43 -9.96 -4.27
CA HIS A 105 -10.82 -9.55 -4.40
C HIS A 105 -11.03 -8.70 -5.65
N ASP A 106 -12.15 -8.86 -6.36
CA ASP A 106 -12.44 -8.18 -7.64
C ASP A 106 -12.48 -6.63 -7.53
N ARG A 107 -12.75 -6.13 -6.32
CA ARG A 107 -12.74 -4.69 -5.99
C ARG A 107 -11.34 -4.11 -5.77
N ALA A 108 -10.30 -4.94 -5.78
CA ALA A 108 -8.93 -4.49 -5.58
C ALA A 108 -8.40 -3.87 -6.88
N VAL A 109 -8.11 -2.57 -6.85
CA VAL A 109 -7.57 -1.87 -8.02
C VAL A 109 -6.08 -2.18 -8.15
N ARG A 110 -5.64 -2.42 -9.39
CA ARG A 110 -4.23 -2.55 -9.77
C ARG A 110 -3.90 -1.51 -10.82
N ILE A 111 -2.90 -0.67 -10.56
CA ILE A 111 -2.33 0.23 -11.56
C ILE A 111 -1.17 -0.52 -12.21
N TRP A 112 -1.31 -0.91 -13.49
CA TRP A 112 -0.21 -1.51 -14.25
C TRP A 112 0.89 -0.45 -14.48
N PRO A 113 2.19 -0.77 -14.30
CA PRO A 113 2.79 -2.10 -14.14
C PRO A 113 2.89 -2.62 -12.69
N PHE A 114 2.42 -1.86 -11.70
CA PHE A 114 2.54 -2.20 -10.29
C PHE A 114 1.63 -3.35 -9.85
N ASN A 115 1.96 -3.95 -8.70
CA ASN A 115 1.10 -4.92 -8.03
C ASN A 115 0.07 -4.22 -7.12
N GLN A 116 -0.89 -4.98 -6.60
CA GLN A 116 -1.99 -4.47 -5.76
C GLN A 116 -1.47 -3.84 -4.46
N GLY A 117 -0.45 -4.42 -3.82
CA GLY A 117 0.13 -3.87 -2.59
C GLY A 117 0.81 -2.52 -2.82
N VAL A 118 1.53 -2.36 -3.93
CA VAL A 118 2.14 -1.08 -4.33
C VAL A 118 1.05 -0.08 -4.71
N THR A 119 0.03 -0.51 -5.45
CA THR A 119 -1.12 0.34 -5.81
C THR A 119 -1.85 0.86 -4.55
N ALA A 120 -2.07 -0.01 -3.56
CA ALA A 120 -2.63 0.38 -2.28
C ALA A 120 -1.73 1.39 -1.55
N GLY A 121 -0.41 1.15 -1.51
CA GLY A 121 0.55 2.09 -0.93
C GLY A 121 0.52 3.47 -1.60
N LEU A 122 0.51 3.51 -2.93
CA LEU A 122 0.38 4.77 -3.70
C LEU A 122 -0.94 5.48 -3.40
N SER A 123 -2.04 4.74 -3.29
CA SER A 123 -3.34 5.29 -2.94
C SER A 123 -3.35 5.91 -1.54
N ILE A 124 -2.64 5.30 -0.58
CA ILE A 124 -2.47 5.87 0.77
C ILE A 124 -1.63 7.13 0.70
N LEU A 125 -0.51 7.13 -0.03
CA LEU A 125 0.35 8.31 -0.16
C LEU A 125 -0.38 9.49 -0.81
N ALA A 126 -1.15 9.23 -1.86
CA ALA A 126 -1.86 10.28 -2.60
C ALA A 126 -3.11 10.79 -1.87
N ASN A 127 -3.98 9.87 -1.43
CA ASN A 127 -5.33 10.20 -0.98
C ASN A 127 -5.64 9.75 0.44
N GLN A 128 -4.68 9.15 1.15
CA GLN A 128 -4.88 8.58 2.50
C GLN A 128 -6.01 7.53 2.54
N LYS A 129 -6.30 6.88 1.41
CA LYS A 129 -7.35 5.86 1.27
C LYS A 129 -6.78 4.61 0.60
N PHE A 130 -7.31 3.44 0.95
CA PHE A 130 -6.99 2.19 0.26
C PHE A 130 -8.13 1.18 0.34
N CYS A 131 -8.15 0.24 -0.60
CA CYS A 131 -9.01 -0.93 -0.57
C CYS A 131 -8.17 -2.15 -0.19
N CYS A 132 -8.59 -2.95 0.80
CA CYS A 132 -7.90 -4.19 1.13
C CYS A 132 -8.02 -5.17 -0.03
N MET A 133 -6.87 -5.65 -0.54
CA MET A 133 -6.86 -6.54 -1.70
C MET A 133 -7.49 -7.92 -1.47
N TYR A 134 -7.67 -8.35 -0.20
CA TYR A 134 -8.20 -9.68 0.12
C TYR A 134 -9.70 -9.67 0.42
N CYS A 135 -10.20 -8.68 1.17
CA CYS A 135 -11.63 -8.60 1.54
C CYS A 135 -12.41 -7.48 0.83
N GLY A 136 -11.77 -6.70 -0.04
CA GLY A 136 -12.41 -5.63 -0.82
C GLY A 136 -12.96 -4.46 0.01
N THR A 137 -12.61 -4.38 1.31
CA THR A 137 -13.08 -3.30 2.19
C THR A 137 -12.22 -2.05 2.01
N SER A 138 -12.88 -0.91 1.76
CA SER A 138 -12.23 0.40 1.65
C SER A 138 -12.04 1.06 3.01
N TYR A 139 -10.85 1.61 3.24
CA TYR A 139 -10.44 2.30 4.45
C TYR A 139 -9.97 3.72 4.13
N ASP A 140 -10.24 4.62 5.07
CA ASP A 140 -9.78 6.01 5.06
C ASP A 140 -8.94 6.26 6.33
N LEU A 141 -7.68 6.63 6.13
CA LEU A 141 -6.72 6.90 7.21
C LEU A 141 -6.95 8.26 7.86
N LEU A 142 -7.70 9.17 7.24
CA LEU A 142 -8.06 10.46 7.81
C LEU A 142 -9.36 10.36 8.62
N LYS A 143 -10.32 9.55 8.20
CA LYS A 143 -11.64 9.40 8.85
C LYS A 143 -11.58 9.00 10.33
N SER A 144 -11.67 9.99 11.22
CA SER A 144 -11.54 9.82 12.67
C SER A 144 -12.35 8.63 13.17
N ARG A 145 -11.80 7.92 14.17
CA ARG A 145 -12.63 6.94 14.89
C ARG A 145 -13.83 7.70 15.44
N PRO A 146 -15.06 7.19 15.32
CA PRO A 146 -16.20 7.81 16.00
C PRO A 146 -15.80 7.94 17.48
N ALA A 147 -15.84 9.17 17.99
CA ALA A 147 -15.55 9.42 19.39
C ALA A 147 -16.47 8.50 20.18
N ARG A 148 -15.89 7.58 20.97
CA ARG A 148 -16.63 6.69 21.87
C ARG A 148 -17.23 7.57 22.97
N LYS A 149 -18.27 8.35 22.65
CA LYS A 149 -18.90 9.27 23.59
C LYS A 149 -20.04 8.62 24.38
N GLU A 150 -20.36 7.34 24.16
CA GLU A 150 -21.56 6.70 24.74
C GLU A 150 -21.33 5.28 25.29
N MET A 151 -20.09 4.86 25.55
CA MET A 151 -19.83 3.55 26.21
C MET A 151 -19.53 3.68 27.71
N SER A 152 -19.50 4.90 28.25
CA SER A 152 -19.40 5.14 29.70
C SER A 152 -20.75 5.45 30.36
N GLU A 153 -21.83 5.56 29.58
CA GLU A 153 -23.18 5.86 30.10
C GLU A 153 -24.03 4.60 30.31
N MET A 154 -23.64 3.46 29.71
CA MET A 154 -24.26 2.14 29.95
C MET A 154 -23.62 1.31 31.06
N ASP A 155 -22.45 1.72 31.57
CA ASP A 155 -21.83 1.11 32.76
C ASP A 155 -22.25 1.84 34.06
N ASN A 156 -23.13 2.85 33.96
CA ASN A 156 -23.65 3.63 35.08
C ASN A 156 -25.20 3.56 35.22
N LEU A 157 -25.84 2.59 34.55
CA LEU A 157 -27.26 2.23 34.70
C LEU A 157 -27.36 0.75 35.06
#